data_AF-A0A259J1D9-F1
#
_entry.id   AF-A0A259J1D9-F1
#
_cell.length_a   1.000
_cell.length_b   1.000
_cell.length_c   1.000
_cell.angle_alpha   90.00
_cell.angle_beta   90.00
_cell.angle_gamma   90.00
#
_symmetry.space_group_name_H-M   'P 1'
#
loop_
_entity.id
_entity.type
_entity.pdbx_description
1 polymer ?
#
loop_
_entity_poly.entity_id
_entity_poly.type
_entity_poly.pdbx_seq_one_letter_code
_entity_poly.pdbx_strand_id
1 'polypeptide(L)'
;GLDSAKSQSRIKNNVFGTGFLDGAPASRGCSAKGKFWSMSAVRDLTDWVDWCQDIGRAVNDPGITTDGVFKSAMRPREINQRPAVPPVAIHWPESLLKQFEERIEVTFGEHAVPFAECDIELLDNARSGPLRFAVRSDDHSAEFEIVFGDGTRYPQRAGPKATIRVAGKVQTLSDSFGDDAPHIDFGDGSLLIHSHLFALPEGESVEPYPAEKLEVWDWSKTNIRAEAQGPEKRADSVQRLVIETLLADPEPYDVIFDDDGKGEIADVVALRMTDSVVSVTLFHCKYSGTDTPGARVGDLYEVCGQAQKSARWRDRPNWMLKHMLKREQIRRDKGLSSRIERGSAAMIKKLKAGWQDHRFEYDVRIVQPGLSRQAIGEEGLHLIAGVETYLLETRAMRLRVIGSA
;
A
#
# COMPACT_ATOMS: atom_id res chain seq x y z
N GLY A 1 4.15 -27.73 28.44
CA GLY A 1 5.17 -28.57 29.10
C GLY A 1 6.37 -28.88 28.22
N LEU A 2 6.87 -27.92 27.44
CA LEU A 2 8.18 -27.94 26.77
C LEU A 2 8.94 -26.61 27.00
N ASP A 3 8.35 -25.66 27.75
CA ASP A 3 8.78 -24.27 27.87
C ASP A 3 9.82 -23.99 28.97
N SER A 4 10.14 -24.93 29.84
CA SER A 4 11.07 -24.69 30.95
C SER A 4 12.43 -25.37 30.82
N ALA A 5 12.69 -26.17 29.77
CA ALA A 5 13.88 -27.02 29.70
C ALA A 5 14.88 -26.70 28.56
N LYS A 6 14.68 -25.63 27.78
CA LYS A 6 15.60 -25.25 26.68
C LYS A 6 15.96 -23.75 26.60
N SER A 7 15.49 -22.91 27.52
CA SER A 7 15.84 -21.47 27.54
C SER A 7 17.18 -21.17 28.21
N GLN A 8 17.81 -22.14 28.89
CA GLN A 8 19.10 -21.96 29.55
C GLN A 8 20.22 -22.64 28.73
N SER A 9 21.24 -21.84 28.38
CA SER A 9 22.53 -22.22 27.76
C SER A 9 22.68 -22.16 26.22
N ARG A 10 21.95 -21.30 25.50
CA ARG A 10 22.39 -20.83 24.18
C ARG A 10 22.65 -19.33 24.23
N ILE A 11 23.93 -18.93 24.32
CA ILE A 11 24.33 -17.54 24.09
C ILE A 11 24.02 -17.25 22.61
N LYS A 12 23.05 -16.37 22.35
CA LYS A 12 22.86 -15.82 21.01
C LYS A 12 24.09 -14.97 20.68
N ASN A 13 25.03 -15.54 19.94
CA ASN A 13 26.29 -14.86 19.57
C ASN A 13 26.06 -13.68 18.63
N ASN A 14 25.00 -13.72 17.84
CA ASN A 14 24.60 -12.69 16.90
C ASN A 14 23.08 -12.48 17.02
N VAL A 15 22.66 -11.23 16.87
CA VAL A 15 21.26 -10.84 16.65
C VAL A 15 21.21 -10.13 15.32
N PHE A 16 20.19 -10.43 14.53
CA PHE A 16 19.93 -9.78 13.27
C PHE A 16 18.45 -9.42 13.20
N GLY A 17 18.17 -8.17 12.89
CA GLY A 17 16.83 -7.66 12.70
C GLY A 17 16.71 -6.99 11.35
N THR A 18 15.54 -7.12 10.76
CA THR A 18 15.10 -6.36 9.59
C THR A 18 13.85 -5.59 9.99
N GLY A 19 13.73 -4.36 9.53
CA GLY A 19 12.60 -3.49 9.83
C GLY A 19 12.68 -2.23 9.00
N PHE A 20 12.15 -1.13 9.54
CA PHE A 20 12.20 0.18 8.91
C PHE A 20 12.88 1.17 9.84
N LEU A 21 13.71 2.05 9.28
CA LEU A 21 14.34 3.18 9.96
C LEU A 21 14.12 4.42 9.10
N ASP A 22 13.54 5.47 9.67
CA ASP A 22 13.16 6.69 8.94
C ASP A 22 12.36 6.37 7.64
N GLY A 23 11.50 5.35 7.74
CA GLY A 23 10.64 4.86 6.65
C GLY A 23 11.35 4.23 5.46
N ALA A 24 12.62 3.83 5.61
CA ALA A 24 13.34 3.02 4.64
C ALA A 24 13.57 1.60 5.19
N PRO A 25 13.50 0.54 4.35
CA PRO A 25 13.88 -0.80 4.77
C PRO A 25 15.32 -0.80 5.30
N ALA A 26 15.47 -1.24 6.54
CA ALA A 26 16.73 -1.28 7.25
C ALA A 26 17.00 -2.68 7.77
N SER A 27 18.27 -3.03 7.84
CA SER A 27 18.72 -4.24 8.52
C SER A 27 19.87 -3.89 9.45
N ARG A 28 19.87 -4.47 10.64
CA ARG A 28 20.96 -4.31 11.59
C ARG A 28 21.28 -5.65 12.22
N GLY A 29 22.54 -6.02 12.11
CA GLY A 29 23.13 -7.12 12.82
C GLY A 29 24.10 -6.63 13.87
N CYS A 30 24.12 -7.27 15.03
CA CYS A 30 25.15 -7.08 16.02
C CYS A 30 25.62 -8.44 16.57
N SER A 31 26.89 -8.50 16.94
CA SER A 31 27.47 -9.65 17.63
C SER A 31 27.71 -9.31 19.09
N ALA A 32 27.75 -10.34 19.92
CA ALA A 32 28.15 -10.23 21.32
C ALA A 32 29.57 -9.65 21.51
N LYS A 33 30.39 -9.63 20.45
CA LYS A 33 31.76 -9.06 20.43
C LYS A 33 31.82 -7.61 19.91
N GLY A 34 30.67 -6.93 19.79
CA GLY A 34 30.62 -5.51 19.41
C GLY A 34 30.83 -5.23 17.92
N LYS A 35 30.72 -6.24 17.04
CA LYS A 35 30.64 -6.02 15.59
C LYS A 35 29.22 -5.69 15.20
N PHE A 36 29.06 -4.69 14.34
CA PHE A 36 27.80 -4.31 13.69
C PHE A 36 27.89 -4.53 12.18
N TRP A 37 26.78 -4.91 11.55
CA TRP A 37 26.69 -5.07 10.10
C TRP A 37 25.27 -4.79 9.60
N SER A 38 25.14 -4.59 8.29
CA SER A 38 23.86 -4.44 7.59
C SER A 38 23.95 -5.14 6.23
N MET A 39 22.82 -5.58 5.69
CA MET A 39 22.68 -6.04 4.30
C MET A 39 22.37 -4.89 3.33
N SER A 40 22.19 -3.66 3.83
CA SER A 40 21.91 -2.49 3.00
C SER A 40 23.09 -2.16 2.09
N ALA A 41 22.80 -1.86 0.83
CA ALA A 41 23.81 -1.36 -0.11
C ALA A 41 24.26 0.05 0.29
N VAL A 42 25.56 0.30 0.21
CA VAL A 42 26.18 1.62 0.42
C VAL A 42 26.41 2.24 -0.96
N ARG A 43 25.86 3.43 -1.24
CA ARG A 43 26.01 4.08 -2.55
C ARG A 43 27.33 4.83 -2.68
N ASP A 44 27.73 5.52 -1.62
CA ASP A 44 28.97 6.28 -1.55
C ASP A 44 29.57 6.28 -0.12
N LEU A 45 30.68 7.00 0.07
CA LEU A 45 31.33 7.07 1.38
C LEU A 45 30.50 7.81 2.43
N THR A 46 29.66 8.76 2.01
CA THR A 46 28.78 9.53 2.91
C THR A 46 27.74 8.61 3.53
N ASP A 47 27.10 7.75 2.73
CA ASP A 47 26.16 6.72 3.22
C ASP A 47 26.80 5.86 4.32
N TRP A 48 28.08 5.50 4.16
CA TRP A 48 28.81 4.69 5.15
C TRP A 48 29.13 5.46 6.43
N VAL A 49 29.51 6.73 6.31
CA VAL A 49 29.78 7.61 7.46
C VAL A 49 28.49 7.85 8.26
N ASP A 50 27.39 8.15 7.58
CA ASP A 50 26.09 8.37 8.20
C ASP A 50 25.60 7.12 8.92
N TRP A 51 25.78 5.93 8.31
CA TRP A 51 25.48 4.66 8.95
C TRP A 51 26.33 4.43 10.21
N CYS A 52 27.64 4.73 10.16
CA CYS A 52 28.51 4.62 11.34
C CYS A 52 28.08 5.57 12.47
N GLN A 53 27.71 6.81 12.14
CA GLN A 53 27.22 7.79 13.10
C GLN A 53 25.88 7.39 13.71
N ASP A 54 24.97 6.84 12.91
CA ASP A 54 23.69 6.30 13.35
C ASP A 54 23.86 5.11 14.31
N ILE A 55 24.73 4.15 13.99
CA ILE A 55 25.11 3.08 14.94
C ILE A 55 25.71 3.67 16.22
N GLY A 56 26.61 4.65 16.08
CA GLY A 56 27.22 5.33 17.22
C GLY A 56 26.20 6.02 18.12
N ARG A 57 25.20 6.71 17.56
CA ARG A 57 24.09 7.31 18.30
C ARG A 57 23.27 6.25 19.02
N ALA A 58 22.86 5.20 18.32
CA ALA A 58 22.04 4.13 18.90
C ALA A 58 22.76 3.38 20.04
N VAL A 59 24.06 3.10 19.92
CA VAL A 59 24.83 2.39 20.96
C VAL A 59 25.03 3.25 22.21
N ASN A 60 25.10 4.57 22.05
CA ASN A 60 25.30 5.52 23.15
C ASN A 60 23.99 6.10 23.70
N ASP A 61 22.83 5.69 23.19
CA ASP A 61 21.54 6.18 23.65
C ASP A 61 21.12 5.44 24.94
N PRO A 62 21.13 6.11 26.11
CA PRO A 62 20.76 5.48 27.38
C PRO A 62 19.26 5.13 27.46
N GLY A 63 18.43 5.63 26.54
CA GLY A 63 17.01 5.30 26.44
C GLY A 63 16.72 3.93 25.83
N ILE A 64 17.69 3.31 25.14
CA ILE A 64 17.52 1.98 24.53
C ILE A 64 17.78 0.91 25.59
N THR A 65 16.71 0.29 26.10
CA THR A 65 16.79 -0.78 27.12
C THR A 65 16.61 -2.16 26.50
N THR A 66 17.29 -3.18 27.04
CA THR A 66 17.17 -4.58 26.58
C THR A 66 15.78 -5.17 26.81
N ASP A 67 15.05 -4.62 27.78
CA ASP A 67 13.72 -5.10 28.17
C ASP A 67 12.63 -4.66 27.18
N GLY A 68 12.91 -3.69 26.30
CA GLY A 68 11.98 -3.16 25.30
C GLY A 68 12.05 -3.83 23.93
N VAL A 69 13.18 -4.44 23.56
CA VAL A 69 13.46 -4.90 22.18
C VAL A 69 12.44 -5.92 21.65
N PHE A 70 11.83 -6.71 22.52
CA PHE A 70 10.80 -7.70 22.15
C PHE A 70 9.41 -7.40 22.75
N LYS A 71 9.24 -6.28 23.48
CA LYS A 71 7.92 -5.88 23.99
C LYS A 71 7.02 -5.39 22.86
N SER A 72 7.61 -4.65 21.90
CA SER A 72 6.90 -4.11 20.74
C SER A 72 6.94 -5.02 19.51
N ALA A 73 7.55 -6.21 19.62
CA ALA A 73 7.60 -7.16 18.51
C ALA A 73 6.27 -7.91 18.38
N MET A 74 5.59 -7.76 17.23
CA MET A 74 4.40 -8.55 16.91
C MET A 74 4.73 -10.04 16.95
N ARG A 75 3.99 -10.79 17.77
CA ARG A 75 4.15 -12.24 17.88
C ARG A 75 3.09 -12.93 17.03
N PRO A 76 3.48 -13.79 16.07
CA PRO A 76 2.51 -14.54 15.30
C PRO A 76 1.74 -15.48 16.23
N ARG A 77 0.42 -15.38 16.17
CA ARG A 77 -0.52 -16.33 16.79
C ARG A 77 -1.18 -17.14 15.71
N GLU A 78 -1.06 -18.46 15.79
CA GLU A 78 -1.80 -19.34 14.89
C GLU A 78 -3.30 -19.28 15.20
N ILE A 79 -4.11 -19.12 14.15
CA ILE A 79 -5.57 -19.02 14.24
C ILE A 79 -6.24 -20.08 13.37
N ASN A 80 -7.33 -20.63 13.88
CA ASN A 80 -8.18 -21.59 13.17
C ASN A 80 -9.51 -20.96 12.72
N GLN A 81 -9.71 -19.68 13.03
CA GLN A 81 -10.89 -18.88 12.69
C GLN A 81 -10.43 -17.45 12.49
N ARG A 82 -11.07 -16.71 11.58
CA ARG A 82 -10.77 -15.29 11.36
C ARG A 82 -10.90 -14.46 12.65
N PRO A 83 -10.14 -13.38 12.80
CA PRO A 83 -10.41 -12.40 13.86
C PRO A 83 -11.76 -11.68 13.61
N ALA A 84 -12.40 -11.23 14.70
CA ALA A 84 -13.63 -10.43 14.68
C ALA A 84 -13.33 -8.94 14.48
N VAL A 85 -12.51 -8.64 13.47
CA VAL A 85 -12.02 -7.30 13.14
C VAL A 85 -12.30 -7.03 11.66
N PRO A 86 -12.70 -5.82 11.27
CA PRO A 86 -12.86 -5.43 9.86
C PRO A 86 -11.51 -5.54 9.12
N PRO A 87 -11.42 -6.28 8.01
CA PRO A 87 -10.26 -6.19 7.13
C PRO A 87 -10.26 -4.83 6.42
N VAL A 88 -9.08 -4.26 6.18
CA VAL A 88 -8.89 -2.93 5.55
C VAL A 88 -8.30 -3.09 4.16
N ALA A 89 -7.23 -3.88 4.04
CA ALA A 89 -6.52 -4.07 2.79
C ALA A 89 -6.19 -5.55 2.57
N ILE A 90 -6.13 -5.95 1.29
CA ILE A 90 -5.51 -7.20 0.87
C ILE A 90 -4.39 -6.90 -0.12
N HIS A 91 -3.26 -7.59 0.04
CA HIS A 91 -2.08 -7.42 -0.79
C HIS A 91 -1.79 -8.68 -1.59
N TRP A 92 -1.26 -8.47 -2.80
CA TRP A 92 -0.68 -9.55 -3.58
C TRP A 92 0.44 -10.24 -2.79
N PRO A 93 0.64 -11.54 -2.97
CA PRO A 93 1.80 -12.24 -2.40
C PRO A 93 3.11 -11.55 -2.77
N GLU A 94 4.02 -11.41 -1.81
CA GLU A 94 5.27 -10.65 -1.96
C GLU A 94 6.15 -11.22 -3.08
N SER A 95 6.07 -12.54 -3.34
CA SER A 95 6.81 -13.14 -4.45
C SER A 95 6.40 -12.58 -5.81
N LEU A 96 5.11 -12.29 -6.03
CA LEU A 96 4.61 -11.68 -7.27
C LEU A 96 5.10 -10.23 -7.39
N LEU A 97 5.05 -9.48 -6.30
CA LEU A 97 5.49 -8.08 -6.24
C LEU A 97 7.02 -7.91 -6.39
N LYS A 98 7.78 -9.01 -6.30
CA LYS A 98 9.23 -9.08 -6.56
C LYS A 98 9.57 -9.58 -7.96
N GLN A 99 8.58 -9.89 -8.80
CA GLN A 99 8.79 -10.22 -10.20
C GLN A 99 8.57 -9.00 -11.10
N PHE A 100 9.18 -9.01 -12.28
CA PHE A 100 8.79 -8.08 -13.33
C PHE A 100 7.36 -8.40 -13.79
N GLU A 101 6.48 -7.42 -13.77
CA GLU A 101 5.07 -7.58 -14.12
C GLU A 101 4.86 -8.20 -15.51
N GLU A 102 5.76 -7.97 -16.47
CA GLU A 102 5.66 -8.56 -17.81
C GLU A 102 5.88 -10.08 -17.84
N ARG A 103 6.40 -10.65 -16.74
CA ARG A 103 6.54 -12.10 -16.56
C ARG A 103 5.32 -12.72 -15.89
N ILE A 104 4.33 -11.91 -15.54
CA ILE A 104 3.12 -12.31 -14.84
C ILE A 104 1.93 -12.03 -15.75
N GLU A 105 1.10 -13.05 -15.94
CA GLU A 105 -0.18 -12.92 -16.64
C GLU A 105 -1.24 -13.67 -15.83
N VAL A 106 -2.40 -13.05 -15.67
CA VAL A 106 -3.57 -13.68 -15.06
C VAL A 106 -4.53 -14.04 -16.18
N THR A 107 -5.03 -15.26 -16.19
CA THR A 107 -6.01 -15.72 -17.18
C THR A 107 -7.35 -15.98 -16.50
N PHE A 108 -8.41 -15.36 -17.00
CA PHE A 108 -9.79 -15.54 -16.57
C PHE A 108 -10.55 -16.35 -17.62
N GLY A 109 -10.70 -17.66 -17.40
CA GLY A 109 -11.25 -18.58 -18.40
C GLY A 109 -10.30 -18.67 -19.60
N GLU A 110 -10.67 -18.05 -20.71
CA GLU A 110 -9.86 -17.97 -21.94
C GLU A 110 -9.18 -16.60 -22.14
N HIS A 111 -9.46 -15.62 -21.26
CA HIS A 111 -8.99 -14.25 -21.41
C HIS A 111 -7.72 -14.01 -20.60
N ALA A 112 -6.61 -13.85 -21.31
CA ALA A 112 -5.32 -13.45 -20.75
C ALA A 112 -5.28 -11.94 -20.50
N VAL A 113 -4.96 -11.54 -19.27
CA VAL A 113 -4.85 -10.14 -18.84
C VAL A 113 -3.45 -9.88 -18.28
N PRO A 114 -2.77 -8.79 -18.71
CA PRO A 114 -1.52 -8.37 -18.11
C PRO A 114 -1.68 -8.12 -16.61
N PHE A 115 -0.68 -8.53 -15.80
CA PHE A 115 -0.73 -8.30 -14.36
C PHE A 115 -0.85 -6.81 -13.97
N ALA A 116 -0.33 -5.90 -14.82
CA ALA A 116 -0.44 -4.45 -14.62
C ALA A 116 -1.88 -3.90 -14.76
N GLU A 117 -2.83 -4.69 -15.26
CA GLU A 117 -4.27 -4.38 -15.34
C GLU A 117 -5.10 -5.27 -14.39
N CYS A 118 -4.44 -5.93 -13.43
CA CYS A 118 -5.08 -6.78 -12.44
C CYS A 118 -4.94 -6.19 -11.04
N ASP A 119 -5.98 -6.33 -10.21
CA ASP A 119 -5.91 -6.06 -8.78
C ASP A 119 -6.46 -7.22 -7.94
N ILE A 120 -6.09 -7.21 -6.66
CA ILE A 120 -6.64 -8.06 -5.60
C ILE A 120 -7.38 -7.18 -4.60
N GLU A 121 -8.65 -7.49 -4.36
CA GLU A 121 -9.58 -6.63 -3.60
C GLU A 121 -10.40 -7.43 -2.61
N LEU A 122 -10.63 -6.90 -1.41
CA LEU A 122 -11.60 -7.45 -0.48
C LEU A 122 -13.01 -7.31 -1.05
N LEU A 123 -13.89 -8.30 -0.84
CA LEU A 123 -15.29 -8.18 -1.28
C LEU A 123 -16.13 -7.32 -0.33
N ASP A 124 -15.75 -7.29 0.95
CA ASP A 124 -16.35 -6.46 1.99
C ASP A 124 -15.37 -6.24 3.15
N ASN A 125 -15.72 -5.31 4.05
CA ASN A 125 -15.01 -5.05 5.30
C ASN A 125 -15.82 -5.57 6.51
N ALA A 126 -16.63 -6.61 6.34
CA ALA A 126 -17.48 -7.11 7.42
C ALA A 126 -16.61 -7.59 8.59
N ARG A 127 -17.05 -7.34 9.82
CA ARG A 127 -16.33 -7.74 11.05
C ARG A 127 -16.30 -9.26 11.26
N SER A 128 -17.27 -9.98 10.71
CA SER A 128 -17.45 -11.43 10.87
C SER A 128 -17.99 -12.06 9.57
N GLY A 129 -18.00 -13.39 9.50
CA GLY A 129 -18.46 -14.14 8.31
C GLY A 129 -17.29 -14.66 7.47
N PRO A 130 -17.50 -15.15 6.24
CA PRO A 130 -16.39 -15.60 5.40
C PRO A 130 -15.46 -14.42 5.05
N LEU A 131 -14.15 -14.67 4.97
CA LEU A 131 -13.18 -13.68 4.52
C LEU A 131 -12.97 -13.87 3.03
N ARG A 132 -13.54 -12.99 2.21
CA ARG A 132 -13.57 -13.13 0.74
C ARG A 132 -12.87 -11.99 0.05
N PHE A 133 -12.26 -12.31 -1.08
CA PHE A 133 -11.57 -11.36 -1.93
C PHE A 133 -11.76 -11.76 -3.40
N ALA A 134 -11.46 -10.85 -4.31
CA ALA A 134 -11.45 -11.12 -5.73
C ALA A 134 -10.12 -10.74 -6.35
N VAL A 135 -9.74 -11.49 -7.38
CA VAL A 135 -8.76 -11.04 -8.38
C VAL A 135 -9.54 -10.52 -9.57
N ARG A 136 -9.25 -9.28 -9.99
CA ARG A 136 -10.07 -8.54 -10.95
C ARG A 136 -9.22 -7.88 -12.02
N SER A 137 -9.78 -7.79 -13.21
CA SER A 137 -9.46 -6.79 -14.22
C SER A 137 -10.70 -5.91 -14.45
N ASP A 138 -10.63 -4.96 -15.38
CA ASP A 138 -11.78 -4.11 -15.71
C ASP A 138 -13.01 -4.95 -16.16
N ASP A 139 -12.77 -6.05 -16.88
CA ASP A 139 -13.82 -6.87 -17.51
C ASP A 139 -14.09 -8.22 -16.83
N HIS A 140 -13.22 -8.65 -15.91
CA HIS A 140 -13.26 -9.99 -15.33
C HIS A 140 -13.05 -9.99 -13.83
N SER A 141 -13.72 -10.91 -13.12
CA SER A 141 -13.61 -11.06 -11.67
C SER A 141 -13.69 -12.53 -11.28
N ALA A 142 -12.70 -13.01 -10.53
CA ALA A 142 -12.70 -14.33 -9.90
C ALA A 142 -12.67 -14.16 -8.38
N GLU A 143 -13.67 -14.73 -7.70
CA GLU A 143 -13.84 -14.57 -6.25
C GLU A 143 -13.30 -15.78 -5.49
N PHE A 144 -12.64 -15.52 -4.37
CA PHE A 144 -11.97 -16.49 -3.52
C PHE A 144 -12.39 -16.29 -2.06
N GLU A 145 -12.17 -17.33 -1.25
CA GLU A 145 -12.43 -17.30 0.19
C GLU A 145 -11.22 -17.87 0.93
N ILE A 146 -10.86 -17.26 2.06
CA ILE A 146 -9.83 -17.80 2.96
C ILE A 146 -10.49 -18.80 3.90
N VAL A 147 -10.07 -20.06 3.81
CA VAL A 147 -10.60 -21.16 4.61
C VAL A 147 -9.51 -21.68 5.56
N PHE A 148 -9.75 -21.55 6.85
CA PHE A 148 -8.88 -22.08 7.91
C PHE A 148 -9.18 -23.57 8.18
N GLY A 149 -8.14 -24.37 8.46
CA GLY A 149 -8.23 -25.80 8.72
C GLY A 149 -6.84 -26.43 8.86
N ASP A 150 -6.70 -27.69 8.46
CA ASP A 150 -5.39 -28.34 8.25
C ASP A 150 -4.69 -27.68 7.05
N GLY A 151 -3.98 -26.59 7.33
CA GLY A 151 -3.51 -25.62 6.34
C GLY A 151 -4.56 -24.57 5.95
N THR A 152 -4.08 -23.38 5.56
CA THR A 152 -4.94 -22.33 4.99
C THR A 152 -5.13 -22.59 3.50
N ARG A 153 -6.39 -22.55 3.03
CA ARG A 153 -6.73 -22.76 1.61
C ARG A 153 -7.47 -21.56 1.05
N TYR A 154 -7.37 -21.39 -0.26
CA TYR A 154 -7.94 -20.26 -1.00
C TYR A 154 -8.84 -20.74 -2.15
N PRO A 155 -9.93 -21.48 -1.88
CA PRO A 155 -10.82 -21.95 -2.94
C PRO A 155 -11.45 -20.79 -3.70
N GLN A 156 -11.42 -20.89 -5.03
CA GLN A 156 -12.26 -20.05 -5.89
C GLN A 156 -13.74 -20.40 -5.68
N ARG A 157 -14.56 -19.38 -5.39
CA ARG A 157 -16.00 -19.49 -5.11
C ARG A 157 -16.88 -19.09 -6.29
N ALA A 158 -16.45 -18.11 -7.08
CA ALA A 158 -17.22 -17.60 -8.21
C ALA A 158 -16.33 -17.05 -9.33
N GLY A 159 -16.96 -16.72 -10.46
CA GLY A 159 -16.29 -16.19 -11.64
C GLY A 159 -15.65 -17.27 -12.54
N PRO A 160 -15.07 -16.87 -13.68
CA PRO A 160 -14.39 -17.78 -14.58
C PRO A 160 -13.16 -18.38 -13.90
N LYS A 161 -12.79 -19.62 -14.27
CA LYS A 161 -11.60 -20.29 -13.74
C LYS A 161 -10.37 -19.39 -13.90
N ALA A 162 -9.71 -19.07 -12.80
CA ALA A 162 -8.58 -18.15 -12.83
C ALA A 162 -7.24 -18.88 -12.64
N THR A 163 -6.31 -18.62 -13.54
CA THR A 163 -4.95 -19.15 -13.51
C THR A 163 -3.94 -18.00 -13.55
N ILE A 164 -2.72 -18.29 -13.11
CA ILE A 164 -1.61 -17.36 -13.19
C ILE A 164 -0.43 -18.03 -13.88
N ARG A 165 0.21 -17.28 -14.77
CA ARG A 165 1.49 -17.65 -15.38
C ARG A 165 2.58 -16.76 -14.78
N VAL A 166 3.55 -17.36 -14.10
CA VAL A 166 4.73 -16.67 -13.56
C VAL A 166 5.98 -17.27 -14.17
N ALA A 167 6.74 -16.48 -14.93
CA ALA A 167 7.99 -16.92 -15.57
C ALA A 167 7.86 -18.26 -16.34
N GLY A 168 6.71 -18.49 -16.98
CA GLY A 168 6.43 -19.68 -17.79
C GLY A 168 5.75 -20.83 -17.04
N LYS A 169 5.75 -20.86 -15.70
CA LYS A 169 4.96 -21.84 -14.92
C LYS A 169 3.51 -21.38 -14.86
N VAL A 170 2.57 -22.26 -15.19
CA VAL A 170 1.12 -22.01 -15.11
C VAL A 170 0.53 -22.85 -13.98
N GLN A 171 -0.27 -22.23 -13.12
CA GLN A 171 -1.03 -22.91 -12.07
C GLN A 171 -2.36 -22.18 -11.79
N THR A 172 -3.29 -22.80 -11.06
CA THR A 172 -4.50 -22.08 -10.63
C THR A 172 -4.13 -21.00 -9.62
N LEU A 173 -4.91 -19.90 -9.56
CA LEU A 173 -4.69 -18.89 -8.52
C LEU A 173 -4.87 -19.49 -7.12
N SER A 174 -5.84 -20.40 -6.94
CA SER A 174 -6.05 -21.11 -5.67
C SER A 174 -4.78 -21.84 -5.20
N ASP A 175 -4.11 -22.58 -6.10
CA ASP A 175 -2.86 -23.28 -5.78
C ASP A 175 -1.73 -22.27 -5.53
N SER A 176 -1.66 -21.22 -6.35
CA SER A 176 -0.64 -20.17 -6.19
C SER A 176 -0.73 -19.46 -4.84
N PHE A 177 -1.93 -19.19 -4.34
CA PHE A 177 -2.15 -18.61 -3.02
C PHE A 177 -1.86 -19.61 -1.89
N GLY A 178 -2.03 -20.91 -2.14
CA GLY A 178 -1.60 -21.97 -1.24
C GLY A 178 -0.07 -21.99 -1.06
N ASP A 179 0.67 -21.78 -2.14
CA ASP A 179 2.13 -21.72 -2.14
C ASP A 179 2.68 -20.42 -1.49
N ASP A 180 2.08 -19.27 -1.80
CA ASP A 180 2.42 -17.95 -1.25
C ASP A 180 1.15 -17.13 -1.04
N ALA A 181 0.80 -16.91 0.23
CA ALA A 181 -0.48 -16.31 0.60
C ALA A 181 -0.58 -14.83 0.23
N PRO A 182 -1.77 -14.34 -0.17
CA PRO A 182 -2.08 -12.92 -0.04
C PRO A 182 -2.11 -12.55 1.46
N HIS A 183 -1.78 -11.31 1.76
CA HIS A 183 -1.74 -10.80 3.12
C HIS A 183 -2.90 -9.84 3.37
N ILE A 184 -3.47 -9.84 4.58
CA ILE A 184 -4.61 -8.97 4.93
C ILE A 184 -4.25 -8.11 6.14
N ASP A 185 -4.41 -6.80 5.98
CA ASP A 185 -4.35 -5.83 7.07
C ASP A 185 -5.75 -5.63 7.65
N PHE A 186 -5.85 -5.52 8.97
CA PHE A 186 -7.08 -5.27 9.71
C PHE A 186 -7.10 -3.87 10.33
N GLY A 187 -8.30 -3.40 10.66
CA GLY A 187 -8.52 -2.04 11.18
C GLY A 187 -7.91 -1.76 12.55
N ASP A 188 -7.51 -2.81 13.28
CA ASP A 188 -6.78 -2.72 14.55
C ASP A 188 -5.25 -2.75 14.36
N GLY A 189 -4.76 -2.69 13.12
CA GLY A 189 -3.34 -2.77 12.79
C GLY A 189 -2.79 -4.20 12.77
N SER A 190 -3.62 -5.21 13.02
CA SER A 190 -3.17 -6.61 12.90
C SER A 190 -3.04 -7.04 11.43
N LEU A 191 -2.12 -7.99 11.20
CA LEU A 191 -1.80 -8.54 9.88
C LEU A 191 -2.02 -10.05 9.87
N LEU A 192 -2.66 -10.58 8.83
CA LEU A 192 -2.86 -12.01 8.63
C LEU A 192 -2.08 -12.53 7.42
N ILE A 193 -1.31 -13.59 7.64
CA ILE A 193 -0.59 -14.34 6.61
C ILE A 193 -0.84 -15.84 6.83
N HIS A 194 -1.45 -16.52 5.87
CA HIS A 194 -1.98 -17.89 6.06
C HIS A 194 -2.87 -17.96 7.32
N SER A 195 -2.47 -18.77 8.31
CA SER A 195 -3.12 -18.91 9.62
C SER A 195 -2.40 -18.15 10.73
N HIS A 196 -1.44 -17.27 10.42
CA HIS A 196 -0.69 -16.50 11.42
C HIS A 196 -1.20 -15.08 11.50
N LEU A 197 -1.78 -14.72 12.65
CA LEU A 197 -2.18 -13.36 12.99
C LEU A 197 -1.07 -12.67 13.78
N PHE A 198 -0.60 -11.55 13.27
CA PHE A 198 0.35 -10.66 13.91
C PHE A 198 -0.46 -9.50 14.50
N ALA A 199 -0.68 -9.50 15.81
CA ALA A 199 -1.40 -8.44 16.50
C ALA A 199 -0.43 -7.46 17.15
N LEU A 200 -0.85 -6.21 17.29
CA LEU A 200 -0.15 -5.21 18.09
C LEU A 200 -0.07 -5.66 19.56
N PRO A 201 0.99 -5.27 20.30
CA PRO A 201 1.10 -5.54 21.73
C PRO A 201 -0.09 -4.99 22.53
N GLU A 202 -0.49 -5.69 23.60
CA GLU A 202 -1.57 -5.24 24.48
C GLU A 202 -1.23 -3.88 25.11
N GLY A 203 -2.18 -2.94 25.05
CA GLY A 203 -2.08 -1.62 25.69
C GLY A 203 -1.51 -0.50 24.81
N GLU A 204 -1.11 -0.79 23.57
CA GLU A 204 -0.82 0.23 22.57
C GLU A 204 -2.11 0.62 21.84
N SER A 205 -2.62 1.83 22.07
CA SER A 205 -3.71 2.43 21.31
C SER A 205 -3.19 3.60 20.50
N VAL A 206 -3.48 3.63 19.20
CA VAL A 206 -3.19 4.79 18.35
C VAL A 206 -4.20 5.87 18.66
N GLU A 207 -3.72 7.06 19.05
CA GLU A 207 -4.58 8.24 19.24
C GLU A 207 -5.37 8.54 17.95
N PRO A 208 -6.65 8.94 18.05
CA PRO A 208 -7.46 9.23 16.88
C PRO A 208 -6.85 10.37 16.06
N TYR A 209 -7.02 10.31 14.74
CA TYR A 209 -6.56 11.36 13.84
C TYR A 209 -7.24 12.68 14.23
N PRO A 210 -6.50 13.81 14.39
CA PRO A 210 -7.13 15.08 14.72
C PRO A 210 -8.07 15.53 13.59
N ALA A 211 -9.36 15.72 13.88
CA ALA A 211 -10.33 16.13 12.88
C ALA A 211 -9.98 17.48 12.23
N GLU A 212 -9.25 18.34 12.95
CA GLU A 212 -8.76 19.64 12.47
C GLU A 212 -7.72 19.51 11.35
N LYS A 213 -7.03 18.36 11.24
CA LYS A 213 -6.13 18.07 10.13
C LYS A 213 -6.87 17.70 8.84
N LEU A 214 -8.17 17.42 8.89
CA LEU A 214 -8.98 17.17 7.70
C LEU A 214 -9.08 18.46 6.87
N GLU A 215 -8.52 18.42 5.66
CA GLU A 215 -8.61 19.51 4.71
C GLU A 215 -10.03 19.55 4.12
N VAL A 216 -10.62 20.75 4.05
CA VAL A 216 -11.97 20.94 3.53
C VAL A 216 -11.86 21.58 2.15
N TRP A 217 -12.42 20.91 1.14
CA TRP A 217 -12.51 21.43 -0.21
C TRP A 217 -13.94 21.88 -0.54
N ASP A 218 -14.06 22.75 -1.55
CA ASP A 218 -15.35 23.15 -2.12
C ASP A 218 -15.77 22.14 -3.20
N TRP A 219 -16.85 21.41 -2.92
CA TRP A 219 -17.43 20.39 -3.80
C TRP A 219 -18.66 20.89 -4.57
N SER A 220 -19.02 22.18 -4.48
CA SER A 220 -20.28 22.73 -5.01
C SER A 220 -20.50 22.53 -6.51
N LYS A 221 -19.40 22.41 -7.28
CA LYS A 221 -19.42 22.17 -8.74
C LYS A 221 -19.12 20.72 -9.12
N THR A 222 -18.98 19.85 -8.14
CA THR A 222 -18.59 18.45 -8.33
C THR A 222 -19.75 17.54 -7.98
N ASN A 223 -20.07 16.61 -8.87
CA ASN A 223 -20.94 15.50 -8.55
C ASN A 223 -20.16 14.51 -7.68
N ILE A 224 -20.34 14.58 -6.36
CA ILE A 224 -19.62 13.73 -5.40
C ILE A 224 -19.99 12.24 -5.52
N ARG A 225 -21.01 11.87 -6.31
CA ARG A 225 -21.34 10.48 -6.66
C ARG A 225 -20.53 9.96 -7.86
N ALA A 226 -19.83 10.83 -8.58
CA ALA A 226 -19.02 10.50 -9.74
C ALA A 226 -17.53 10.53 -9.38
N GLU A 227 -16.94 9.36 -9.19
CA GLU A 227 -15.52 9.21 -8.81
C GLU A 227 -14.58 9.63 -9.95
N ALA A 228 -14.57 8.85 -11.02
CA ALA A 228 -13.61 8.95 -12.11
C ALA A 228 -14.04 9.94 -13.21
N GLN A 229 -13.06 10.56 -13.88
CA GLN A 229 -13.30 11.36 -15.09
C GLN A 229 -13.53 10.48 -16.34
N GLY A 230 -12.99 9.25 -16.34
CA GLY A 230 -13.03 8.34 -17.49
C GLY A 230 -12.32 8.86 -18.75
N PRO A 231 -12.34 8.11 -19.86
CA PRO A 231 -11.66 8.49 -21.10
C PRO A 231 -12.14 9.80 -21.73
N GLU A 232 -13.42 10.14 -21.51
CA GLU A 232 -14.08 11.36 -21.99
C GLU A 232 -13.77 12.60 -21.15
N LYS A 233 -13.02 12.44 -20.04
CA LYS A 233 -12.64 13.52 -19.11
C LYS A 233 -13.85 14.30 -18.59
N ARG A 234 -14.80 13.58 -18.02
CA ARG A 234 -16.00 14.14 -17.38
C ARG A 234 -15.61 15.30 -16.43
N ALA A 235 -16.23 16.46 -16.64
CA ALA A 235 -15.82 17.71 -16.01
C ALA A 235 -16.21 17.83 -14.52
N ASP A 236 -17.27 17.13 -14.09
CA ASP A 236 -17.88 17.23 -12.76
C ASP A 236 -17.55 16.05 -11.83
N SER A 237 -16.52 15.25 -12.13
CA SER A 237 -16.10 14.14 -11.24
C SER A 237 -15.14 14.60 -10.13
N VAL A 238 -15.05 13.79 -9.07
CA VAL A 238 -14.11 13.99 -7.95
C VAL A 238 -12.67 14.01 -8.47
N GLN A 239 -12.31 13.01 -9.26
CA GLN A 239 -10.98 12.89 -9.85
C GLN A 239 -10.64 14.07 -10.77
N ARG A 240 -11.61 14.59 -11.54
CA ARG A 240 -11.38 15.76 -12.39
C ARG A 240 -11.07 17.00 -11.55
N LEU A 241 -11.78 17.23 -10.44
CA LEU A 241 -11.48 18.34 -9.55
C LEU A 241 -10.05 18.25 -9.00
N VAL A 242 -9.61 17.05 -8.61
CA VAL A 242 -8.21 16.81 -8.18
C VAL A 242 -7.23 17.19 -9.28
N ILE A 243 -7.45 16.72 -10.51
CA ILE A 243 -6.59 17.00 -11.66
C ILE A 243 -6.55 18.50 -11.98
N GLU A 244 -7.69 19.18 -12.00
CA GLU A 244 -7.74 20.64 -12.24
C GLU A 244 -7.04 21.43 -11.13
N THR A 245 -7.18 21.00 -9.88
CA THR A 245 -6.48 21.59 -8.74
C THR A 245 -4.96 21.45 -8.89
N LEU A 246 -4.49 20.27 -9.32
CA LEU A 246 -3.07 20.01 -9.61
C LEU A 246 -2.55 20.81 -10.81
N LEU A 247 -3.37 20.97 -11.85
CA LEU A 247 -3.01 21.76 -13.04
C LEU A 247 -2.90 23.26 -12.74
N ALA A 248 -3.75 23.75 -11.83
CA ALA A 248 -3.79 25.14 -11.37
C ALA A 248 -2.81 25.46 -10.24
N ASP A 249 -2.06 24.47 -9.73
CA ASP A 249 -1.10 24.66 -8.64
C ASP A 249 -0.05 25.72 -9.02
N PRO A 250 0.20 26.74 -8.16
CA PRO A 250 1.18 27.79 -8.43
C PRO A 250 2.61 27.24 -8.55
N GLU A 251 2.90 26.11 -7.92
CA GLU A 251 4.11 25.33 -8.10
C GLU A 251 3.82 24.16 -9.06
N PRO A 252 4.00 24.35 -10.37
CA PRO A 252 3.56 23.38 -11.35
C PRO A 252 4.16 22.00 -11.13
N TYR A 253 3.31 20.97 -11.21
CA TYR A 253 3.76 19.59 -11.36
C TYR A 253 4.34 19.35 -12.75
N ASP A 254 5.39 18.54 -12.84
CA ASP A 254 5.99 18.19 -14.13
C ASP A 254 5.20 17.10 -14.86
N VAL A 255 4.67 16.14 -14.08
CA VAL A 255 3.82 15.06 -14.58
C VAL A 255 2.57 14.95 -13.73
N ILE A 256 1.41 14.86 -14.37
CA ILE A 256 0.14 14.45 -13.74
C ILE A 256 -0.37 13.26 -14.55
N PHE A 257 -0.58 12.15 -13.87
CA PHE A 257 -0.91 10.86 -14.47
C PHE A 257 -2.22 10.32 -13.89
N ASP A 258 -3.23 10.17 -14.76
CA ASP A 258 -4.51 9.52 -14.51
C ASP A 258 -4.32 7.99 -14.57
N ASP A 259 -4.09 7.38 -13.40
CA ASP A 259 -3.83 5.94 -13.29
C ASP A 259 -5.08 5.12 -12.95
N ASP A 260 -6.26 5.75 -12.89
CA ASP A 260 -7.53 5.09 -12.55
C ASP A 260 -7.75 3.77 -13.32
N GLY A 261 -8.27 2.78 -12.59
CA GLY A 261 -8.63 1.44 -13.06
C GLY A 261 -7.81 0.31 -12.40
N LYS A 262 -8.21 -0.94 -12.63
CA LYS A 262 -7.64 -2.09 -11.89
C LYS A 262 -6.14 -2.22 -12.06
N GLY A 263 -5.42 -2.38 -10.96
CA GLY A 263 -3.96 -2.50 -10.92
C GLY A 263 -3.21 -1.17 -10.80
N GLU A 264 -3.90 -0.07 -10.54
CA GLU A 264 -3.31 1.26 -10.36
C GLU A 264 -2.27 1.37 -9.23
N ILE A 265 -1.48 2.44 -9.32
CA ILE A 265 -0.66 2.97 -8.23
C ILE A 265 -1.55 3.72 -7.23
N ALA A 266 -2.37 4.62 -7.76
CA ALA A 266 -3.36 5.48 -7.10
C ALA A 266 -4.19 6.16 -8.21
N ASP A 267 -5.42 6.62 -7.97
CA ASP A 267 -6.25 7.25 -9.01
C ASP A 267 -5.55 8.37 -9.80
N VAL A 268 -4.76 9.19 -9.10
CA VAL A 268 -3.90 10.22 -9.71
C VAL A 268 -2.50 10.20 -9.09
N VAL A 269 -1.48 10.16 -9.94
CA VAL A 269 -0.07 10.27 -9.56
C VAL A 269 0.49 11.59 -10.05
N ALA A 270 0.96 12.43 -9.13
CA ALA A 270 1.56 13.72 -9.45
C ALA A 270 3.06 13.71 -9.13
N LEU A 271 3.89 14.16 -10.07
CA LEU A 271 5.35 14.23 -9.91
C LEU A 271 5.83 15.66 -10.04
N ARG A 272 6.65 16.10 -9.09
CA ARG A 272 7.44 17.33 -9.17
C ARG A 272 8.91 16.96 -9.09
N MET A 273 9.69 17.45 -10.03
CA MET A 273 11.09 17.07 -10.23
C MET A 273 11.98 18.30 -10.04
N THR A 274 13.00 18.12 -9.22
CA THR A 274 14.15 19.02 -9.12
C THR A 274 15.40 18.27 -9.57
N ASP A 275 16.57 18.90 -9.54
CA ASP A 275 17.82 18.25 -9.96
C ASP A 275 18.18 17.01 -9.15
N SER A 276 17.73 16.91 -7.89
CA SER A 276 18.11 15.83 -6.96
C SER A 276 16.94 15.16 -6.24
N VAL A 277 15.73 15.74 -6.28
CA VAL A 277 14.55 15.22 -5.59
C VAL A 277 13.36 15.11 -6.54
N VAL A 278 12.65 13.98 -6.45
CA VAL A 278 11.35 13.76 -7.09
C VAL A 278 10.31 13.63 -5.99
N SER A 279 9.46 14.64 -5.85
CA SER A 279 8.28 14.57 -5.00
C SER A 279 7.16 13.88 -5.75
N VAL A 280 6.71 12.75 -5.21
CA VAL A 280 5.59 11.94 -5.70
C VAL A 280 4.41 12.13 -4.77
N THR A 281 3.26 12.49 -5.30
CA THR A 281 2.02 12.48 -4.53
C THR A 281 1.01 11.51 -5.13
N LEU A 282 0.52 10.60 -4.29
CA LEU A 282 -0.44 9.56 -4.64
C LEU A 282 -1.82 9.96 -4.12
N PHE A 283 -2.78 10.19 -5.03
CA PHE A 283 -4.14 10.55 -4.67
C PHE A 283 -5.07 9.37 -4.84
N HIS A 284 -5.76 9.01 -3.75
CA HIS A 284 -6.81 8.00 -3.73
C HIS A 284 -8.17 8.68 -3.63
N CYS A 285 -8.95 8.62 -4.69
CA CYS A 285 -10.25 9.26 -4.82
C CYS A 285 -11.36 8.26 -4.52
N LYS A 286 -12.36 8.68 -3.74
CA LYS A 286 -13.51 7.82 -3.49
C LYS A 286 -14.81 8.59 -3.54
N TYR A 287 -15.79 8.14 -4.34
CA TYR A 287 -17.11 8.79 -4.39
C TYR A 287 -17.84 8.69 -3.04
N SER A 288 -18.78 9.60 -2.82
CA SER A 288 -19.70 9.57 -1.68
C SER A 288 -20.84 8.60 -1.94
N GLY A 289 -21.14 7.65 -1.04
CA GLY A 289 -22.30 6.74 -1.20
C GLY A 289 -23.69 7.41 -1.36
N THR A 290 -23.85 8.69 -1.00
CA THR A 290 -25.10 9.48 -1.14
C THR A 290 -24.80 10.95 -1.49
N ASP A 291 -25.85 11.74 -1.71
CA ASP A 291 -25.73 13.14 -2.12
C ASP A 291 -25.26 14.09 -1.01
N THR A 292 -25.48 13.73 0.27
CA THR A 292 -25.00 14.50 1.42
C THR A 292 -23.75 13.88 2.05
N PRO A 293 -22.70 14.69 2.33
CA PRO A 293 -21.58 14.27 3.16
C PRO A 293 -22.01 13.84 4.57
N GLY A 294 -21.24 12.97 5.19
CA GLY A 294 -21.46 12.39 6.51
C GLY A 294 -20.24 11.61 7.00
N ALA A 295 -20.45 10.56 7.78
CA ALA A 295 -19.39 9.76 8.40
C ALA A 295 -19.46 8.29 7.98
N ARG A 296 -19.47 8.03 6.67
CA ARG A 296 -19.54 6.66 6.16
C ARG A 296 -18.21 5.95 6.32
N VAL A 297 -18.15 5.09 7.33
CA VAL A 297 -16.94 4.30 7.62
C VAL A 297 -16.64 3.31 6.49
N GLY A 298 -17.65 2.81 5.76
CA GLY A 298 -17.45 1.91 4.62
C GLY A 298 -16.60 2.51 3.49
N ASP A 299 -16.97 3.70 3.00
CA ASP A 299 -16.21 4.43 1.97
C ASP A 299 -14.76 4.71 2.46
N LEU A 300 -14.61 4.94 3.77
CA LEU A 300 -13.32 5.20 4.40
C LEU A 300 -12.43 3.95 4.48
N TYR A 301 -12.98 2.77 4.80
CA TYR A 301 -12.24 1.50 4.82
C TYR A 301 -11.58 1.21 3.47
N GLU A 302 -12.34 1.36 2.39
CA GLU A 302 -11.85 1.09 1.04
C GLU A 302 -10.69 2.01 0.65
N VAL A 303 -10.89 3.34 0.77
CA VAL A 303 -9.87 4.33 0.38
C VAL A 303 -8.63 4.31 1.30
N CYS A 304 -8.82 4.00 2.58
CA CYS A 304 -7.71 3.76 3.52
C CYS A 304 -6.91 2.51 3.12
N GLY A 305 -7.57 1.44 2.68
CA GLY A 305 -6.90 0.25 2.17
C GLY A 305 -6.10 0.52 0.89
N GLN A 306 -6.63 1.30 -0.04
CA GLN A 306 -5.90 1.74 -1.25
C GLN A 306 -4.66 2.56 -0.88
N ALA A 307 -4.80 3.51 0.07
CA ALA A 307 -3.68 4.28 0.59
C ALA A 307 -2.56 3.40 1.15
N GLN A 308 -2.88 2.40 1.98
CA GLN A 308 -1.91 1.42 2.50
C GLN A 308 -1.26 0.59 1.38
N LYS A 309 -2.06 0.04 0.46
CA LYS A 309 -1.57 -0.76 -0.69
C LYS A 309 -0.59 -0.01 -1.57
N SER A 310 -0.80 1.29 -1.76
CA SER A 310 0.03 2.13 -2.64
C SER A 310 1.44 2.36 -2.10
N ALA A 311 1.64 2.21 -0.79
CA ALA A 311 2.90 2.51 -0.10
C ALA A 311 4.08 1.66 -0.61
N ARG A 312 3.80 0.46 -1.16
CA ARG A 312 4.80 -0.42 -1.78
C ARG A 312 5.58 0.23 -2.92
N TRP A 313 4.97 1.16 -3.66
CA TRP A 313 5.59 1.76 -4.84
C TRP A 313 6.80 2.63 -4.52
N ARG A 314 6.87 3.11 -3.26
CA ARG A 314 8.02 3.83 -2.73
C ARG A 314 9.31 3.00 -2.74
N ASP A 315 9.22 1.70 -2.50
CA ASP A 315 10.41 0.85 -2.37
C ASP A 315 11.10 0.61 -3.72
N ARG A 316 10.39 0.84 -4.83
CA ARG A 316 10.87 0.58 -6.20
C ARG A 316 10.40 1.67 -7.18
N PRO A 317 10.92 2.91 -7.10
CA PRO A 317 10.51 4.02 -7.97
C PRO A 317 10.69 3.71 -9.46
N ASN A 318 11.77 3.03 -9.85
CA ASN A 318 11.97 2.56 -11.23
C ASN A 318 10.85 1.64 -11.72
N TRP A 319 10.29 0.81 -10.84
CA TRP A 319 9.20 -0.11 -11.19
C TRP A 319 7.88 0.65 -11.29
N MET A 320 7.63 1.60 -10.39
CA MET A 320 6.49 2.52 -10.49
C MET A 320 6.49 3.28 -11.83
N LEU A 321 7.62 3.88 -12.22
CA LEU A 321 7.74 4.58 -13.49
C LEU A 321 7.59 3.64 -14.70
N LYS A 322 8.07 2.39 -14.59
CA LYS A 322 7.85 1.36 -15.61
C LYS A 322 6.37 1.01 -15.75
N HIS A 323 5.69 0.87 -14.62
CA HIS A 323 4.27 0.55 -14.53
C HIS A 323 3.41 1.66 -15.16
N MET A 324 3.67 2.93 -14.84
CA MET A 324 3.05 4.09 -15.49
C MET A 324 3.21 4.04 -17.02
N LEU A 325 4.43 3.78 -17.51
CA LEU A 325 4.69 3.67 -18.95
C LEU A 325 3.96 2.48 -19.59
N LYS A 326 3.85 1.35 -18.88
CA LYS A 326 3.14 0.16 -19.36
C LYS A 326 1.63 0.44 -19.46
N ARG A 327 1.04 1.07 -18.45
CA ARG A 327 -0.39 1.43 -18.43
C ARG A 327 -0.74 2.49 -19.49
N GLU A 328 0.12 3.48 -19.70
CA GLU A 328 -0.03 4.43 -20.82
C GLU A 328 0.03 3.70 -22.17
N GLN A 329 1.01 2.81 -22.37
CA GLN A 329 1.13 2.05 -23.61
C GLN A 329 -0.12 1.24 -23.90
N ILE A 330 -0.64 0.50 -22.90
CA ILE A 330 -1.87 -0.29 -23.07
C ILE A 330 -3.06 0.61 -23.43
N ARG A 331 -3.24 1.76 -22.75
CA ARG A 331 -4.35 2.69 -23.05
C ARG A 331 -4.25 3.24 -24.48
N ARG A 332 -3.04 3.54 -24.95
CA ARG A 332 -2.78 3.99 -26.34
C ARG A 332 -3.01 2.89 -27.37
N ASP A 333 -2.62 1.65 -27.09
CA ASP A 333 -2.84 0.50 -27.97
C ASP A 333 -4.34 0.22 -28.16
N LYS A 334 -5.16 0.51 -27.14
CA LYS A 334 -6.63 0.48 -27.21
C LYS A 334 -7.24 1.68 -27.96
N GLY A 335 -6.45 2.63 -28.44
CA GLY A 335 -6.92 3.83 -29.15
C GLY A 335 -7.58 4.89 -28.26
N LEU A 336 -7.40 4.80 -26.94
CA LEU A 336 -8.00 5.70 -25.96
C LEU A 336 -7.15 6.96 -25.70
N SER A 337 -7.75 7.94 -25.01
CA SER A 337 -7.07 9.14 -24.54
C SER A 337 -5.89 8.81 -23.63
N SER A 338 -4.86 9.67 -23.62
CA SER A 338 -3.68 9.48 -22.76
C SER A 338 -4.04 9.48 -21.28
N ARG A 339 -3.30 8.70 -20.48
CA ARG A 339 -3.26 8.84 -19.01
C ARG A 339 -2.50 10.08 -18.56
N ILE A 340 -1.70 10.70 -19.44
CA ILE A 340 -0.87 11.85 -19.10
C ILE A 340 -1.68 13.13 -19.28
N GLU A 341 -2.14 13.72 -18.16
CA GLU A 341 -2.82 15.02 -18.14
C GLU A 341 -1.83 16.19 -18.26
N ARG A 342 -0.60 16.00 -17.73
CA ARG A 342 0.50 16.95 -17.85
C ARG A 342 1.83 16.22 -17.99
N GLY A 343 2.74 16.77 -18.80
CA GLY A 343 4.05 16.18 -19.07
C GLY A 343 4.04 15.30 -20.33
N SER A 344 4.90 14.27 -20.37
CA SER A 344 4.94 13.34 -21.51
C SER A 344 5.52 11.97 -21.15
N ALA A 345 5.21 10.95 -21.94
CA ALA A 345 5.81 9.63 -21.77
C ALA A 345 7.34 9.66 -21.96
N ALA A 346 7.85 10.57 -22.79
CA ALA A 346 9.29 10.78 -22.94
C ALA A 346 9.95 11.31 -21.66
N MET A 347 9.27 12.21 -20.95
CA MET A 347 9.71 12.73 -19.66
C MET A 347 9.76 11.62 -18.60
N ILE A 348 8.72 10.79 -18.51
CA ILE A 348 8.70 9.64 -17.60
C ILE A 348 9.82 8.64 -17.96
N LYS A 349 10.05 8.37 -19.25
CA LYS A 349 11.17 7.53 -19.71
C LYS A 349 12.53 8.10 -19.32
N LYS A 350 12.72 9.41 -19.44
CA LYS A 350 13.96 10.10 -19.04
C LYS A 350 14.18 9.99 -17.53
N LEU A 351 13.16 10.30 -16.73
CA LEU A 351 13.20 10.15 -15.28
C LEU A 351 13.52 8.70 -14.88
N LYS A 352 12.87 7.74 -15.53
CA LYS A 352 13.12 6.31 -15.30
C LYS A 352 14.55 5.90 -15.64
N ALA A 353 15.17 6.49 -16.67
CA ALA A 353 16.55 6.18 -17.02
C ALA A 353 17.56 6.70 -15.97
N GLY A 354 17.31 7.88 -15.40
CA GLY A 354 18.14 8.53 -14.38
C GLY A 354 17.62 8.39 -12.95
N TRP A 355 16.74 7.42 -12.66
CA TRP A 355 16.04 7.36 -11.37
C TRP A 355 16.98 7.25 -10.16
N GLN A 356 18.18 6.67 -10.35
CA GLN A 356 19.17 6.49 -9.29
C GLN A 356 19.83 7.81 -8.88
N ASP A 357 19.78 8.81 -9.76
CA ASP A 357 20.35 10.13 -9.53
C ASP A 357 19.44 11.01 -8.66
N HIS A 358 18.25 10.51 -8.28
CA HIS A 358 17.24 11.28 -7.57
C HIS A 358 16.81 10.59 -6.27
N ARG A 359 16.58 11.38 -5.24
CA ARG A 359 15.85 10.94 -4.04
C ARG A 359 14.36 11.06 -4.31
N PHE A 360 13.62 9.96 -4.15
CA PHE A 360 12.17 9.99 -4.25
C PHE A 360 11.55 10.21 -2.87
N GLU A 361 10.65 11.18 -2.78
CA GLU A 361 9.86 11.49 -1.59
C GLU A 361 8.39 11.28 -1.92
N TYR A 362 7.63 10.68 -1.01
CA TYR A 362 6.27 10.23 -1.28
C TYR A 362 5.30 10.78 -0.25
N ASP A 363 4.20 11.36 -0.74
CA ASP A 363 3.05 11.75 0.06
C ASP A 363 1.80 11.03 -0.45
N VAL A 364 0.85 10.77 0.44
CA VAL A 364 -0.45 10.16 0.13
C VAL A 364 -1.57 11.14 0.47
N ARG A 365 -2.55 11.24 -0.42
CA ARG A 365 -3.74 12.05 -0.26
C ARG A 365 -4.97 11.16 -0.41
N ILE A 366 -5.78 11.06 0.64
CA ILE A 366 -7.12 10.49 0.55
C ILE A 366 -8.09 11.63 0.20
N VAL A 367 -8.87 11.46 -0.84
CA VAL A 367 -9.85 12.44 -1.32
C VAL A 367 -11.24 11.81 -1.28
N GLN A 368 -12.01 12.15 -0.25
CA GLN A 368 -13.35 11.62 -0.05
C GLN A 368 -14.32 12.77 0.26
N PRO A 369 -15.08 13.27 -0.74
CA PRO A 369 -15.97 14.42 -0.58
C PRO A 369 -17.20 14.13 0.30
N GLY A 370 -17.59 12.86 0.43
CA GLY A 370 -18.64 12.43 1.34
C GLY A 370 -18.25 12.40 2.82
N LEU A 371 -16.99 12.66 3.17
CA LEU A 371 -16.47 12.63 4.53
C LEU A 371 -16.59 14.04 5.11
N SER A 372 -17.51 14.25 6.04
CA SER A 372 -17.63 15.54 6.72
C SER A 372 -16.72 15.59 7.94
N ARG A 373 -15.92 16.65 8.03
CA ARG A 373 -15.08 16.93 9.19
C ARG A 373 -15.89 17.11 10.47
N GLN A 374 -17.10 17.65 10.38
CA GLN A 374 -17.99 17.82 11.54
C GLN A 374 -18.69 16.52 11.97
N ALA A 375 -18.96 15.63 11.03
CA ALA A 375 -19.74 14.42 11.31
C ALA A 375 -18.88 13.20 11.63
N ILE A 376 -17.59 13.20 11.24
CA ILE A 376 -16.71 12.03 11.37
C ILE A 376 -16.67 11.51 12.81
N GLY A 377 -16.95 10.23 12.96
CA GLY A 377 -16.94 9.55 14.25
C GLY A 377 -15.56 9.03 14.63
N GLU A 378 -15.42 8.64 15.89
CA GLU A 378 -14.19 8.10 16.49
C GLU A 378 -13.62 6.90 15.71
N GLU A 379 -14.48 5.96 15.28
CA GLU A 379 -14.05 4.81 14.48
C GLU A 379 -13.34 5.23 13.17
N GLY A 380 -13.85 6.26 12.49
CA GLY A 380 -13.23 6.77 11.27
C GLY A 380 -11.90 7.48 11.54
N LEU A 381 -11.81 8.24 12.63
CA LEU A 381 -10.57 8.92 13.03
C LEU A 381 -9.48 7.92 13.44
N HIS A 382 -9.83 6.83 14.13
CA HIS A 382 -8.87 5.76 14.44
C HIS A 382 -8.41 5.00 13.20
N LEU A 383 -9.31 4.73 12.25
CA LEU A 383 -8.94 4.10 10.99
C LEU A 383 -7.93 4.97 10.22
N ILE A 384 -8.19 6.28 10.10
CA ILE A 384 -7.26 7.22 9.46
C ILE A 384 -5.92 7.25 10.21
N ALA A 385 -5.95 7.28 11.55
CA ALA A 385 -4.74 7.27 12.36
C ALA A 385 -3.90 6.01 12.14
N GLY A 386 -4.53 4.83 12.10
CA GLY A 386 -3.85 3.58 11.80
C GLY A 386 -3.16 3.59 10.43
N VAL A 387 -3.81 4.18 9.42
CA VAL A 387 -3.20 4.36 8.09
C VAL A 387 -2.07 5.40 8.13
N GLU A 388 -2.24 6.53 8.80
CA GLU A 388 -1.18 7.55 8.97
C GLU A 388 0.05 6.94 9.65
N THR A 389 -0.13 6.22 10.75
CA THR A 389 0.93 5.51 11.48
C THR A 389 1.62 4.49 10.58
N TYR A 390 0.86 3.64 9.87
CA TYR A 390 1.45 2.69 8.92
C TYR A 390 2.31 3.39 7.86
N LEU A 391 1.77 4.43 7.21
CA LEU A 391 2.46 5.15 6.14
C LEU A 391 3.71 5.87 6.64
N LEU A 392 3.64 6.52 7.81
CA LEU A 392 4.76 7.26 8.39
C LEU A 392 5.84 6.32 8.93
N GLU A 393 5.48 5.36 9.78
CA GLU A 393 6.46 4.51 10.48
C GLU A 393 7.10 3.49 9.55
N THR A 394 6.32 2.92 8.61
CA THR A 394 6.83 1.86 7.73
C THR A 394 7.37 2.39 6.40
N ARG A 395 6.96 3.59 5.95
CA ARG A 395 7.34 4.13 4.64
C ARG A 395 7.70 5.62 4.63
N ALA A 396 7.68 6.33 5.76
CA ALA A 396 7.92 7.78 5.82
C ALA A 396 7.08 8.57 4.79
N MET A 397 5.86 8.12 4.56
CA MET A 397 4.90 8.77 3.67
C MET A 397 3.91 9.58 4.49
N ARG A 398 3.77 10.87 4.22
CA ARG A 398 2.82 11.71 4.95
C ARG A 398 1.42 11.51 4.39
N LEU A 399 0.45 11.40 5.28
CA LEU A 399 -0.97 11.33 4.91
C LEU A 399 -1.62 12.70 5.04
N ARG A 400 -2.37 13.09 4.02
CA ARG A 400 -3.39 14.14 4.12
C ARG A 400 -4.74 13.58 3.72
N VAL A 401 -5.78 14.02 4.40
CA VAL A 401 -7.15 13.59 4.13
C VAL A 401 -7.97 14.82 3.80
N ILE A 402 -8.65 14.76 2.66
CA ILE A 402 -9.43 15.84 2.07
C ILE A 402 -10.89 15.39 2.03
N GLY A 403 -11.78 16.23 2.55
CA GLY A 403 -13.21 15.97 2.57
C GLY A 403 -14.06 17.24 2.54
N SER A 404 -15.24 17.13 3.14
CA SER A 404 -16.23 18.20 3.28
C SER A 404 -16.19 18.85 4.66
N ALA A 405 -16.79 20.02 4.75
CA ALA A 405 -16.85 20.85 5.96
C ALA A 405 -17.45 20.14 7.18
#